data_AF-A0A7S3AJL9-F1
#
_entry.id   AF-A0A7S3AJL9-F1
#
_cell.length_a   1.000
_cell.length_b   1.000
_cell.length_c   1.000
_cell.angle_alpha   90.00
_cell.angle_beta   90.00
_cell.angle_gamma   90.00
#
_symmetry.space_group_name_H-M   'P 1'
#
loop_
_entity.id
_entity.type
_entity.pdbx_description
1 polymer ?
#
loop_
_entity_poly.entity_id
_entity_poly.type
_entity_poly.pdbx_seq_one_letter_code
_entity_poly.pdbx_strand_id
1 'polypeptide(L)'
;VNCHGAGGNALDPNFQRRGVLGLLSSMMQHECSPSCVVHISSADSGSLVSLHTIREVLPGELLSISYIGGYQTSSRRRKLLQSQHSFTCTCPRCTVLPEMVRAFRCPACGEGPCSPASPEVSCREIICDECECTLVLDDEAWADFEAAENCDVVCAECMSVLHPFHHRPV
;
A
#
# COMPACT_ATOMS: atom_id res chain seq x y z
N VAL A 1 -2.42 -4.81 20.92
CA VAL A 1 -1.46 -5.92 20.83
C VAL A 1 -1.48 -6.45 19.42
N ASN A 2 -0.36 -6.39 18.69
CA ASN A 2 -0.28 -6.95 17.34
C ASN A 2 -0.08 -8.47 17.46
N CYS A 3 -1.18 -9.21 17.33
CA CYS A 3 -1.15 -10.65 17.19
C CYS A 3 -1.02 -10.95 15.70
N HIS A 4 0.14 -11.44 15.27
CA HIS A 4 0.33 -11.86 13.90
C HIS A 4 0.02 -13.36 13.79
N GLY A 5 -0.72 -13.74 12.74
CA GLY A 5 -0.78 -15.14 12.36
C GLY A 5 0.60 -15.60 11.90
N ALA A 6 1.16 -16.62 12.54
CA ALA A 6 2.31 -17.31 11.98
C ALA A 6 1.78 -18.29 10.93
N GLY A 7 2.07 -18.02 9.65
CA GLY A 7 1.59 -18.81 8.53
C GLY A 7 2.59 -18.76 7.38
N GLY A 8 3.13 -19.91 7.00
CA GLY A 8 3.66 -20.09 5.65
C GLY A 8 2.53 -19.98 4.61
N ASN A 9 2.90 -19.83 3.35
CA ASN A 9 1.94 -19.89 2.24
C ASN A 9 1.11 -21.19 2.33
N ALA A 10 -0.13 -21.15 1.86
CA ALA A 10 -1.13 -22.24 1.93
C ALA A 10 -0.72 -23.57 1.24
N LEU A 11 0.56 -23.72 0.86
CA LEU A 11 1.16 -24.81 0.12
C LEU A 11 1.91 -25.82 1.01
N ASP A 12 2.09 -25.57 2.30
CA ASP A 12 2.68 -26.55 3.23
C ASP A 12 1.58 -27.36 3.96
N PRO A 13 1.33 -28.62 3.57
CA PRO A 13 0.28 -29.46 4.16
C PRO A 13 0.58 -29.91 5.60
N ASN A 14 1.80 -29.74 6.10
CA ASN A 14 2.18 -30.11 7.48
C ASN A 14 2.09 -28.94 8.47
N PHE A 15 1.59 -27.79 8.04
CA PHE A 15 1.67 -26.56 8.81
C PHE A 15 0.60 -26.45 9.92
N GLN A 16 1.04 -26.42 11.18
CA GLN A 16 0.18 -26.08 12.32
C GLN A 16 -0.04 -24.57 12.42
N ARG A 17 -1.30 -24.12 12.38
CA ARG A 17 -1.65 -22.72 12.69
C ARG A 17 -1.24 -22.40 14.13
N ARG A 18 -0.33 -21.43 14.29
CA ARG A 18 0.14 -20.94 15.60
C ARG A 18 -0.09 -19.45 15.70
N GLY A 19 -0.57 -18.99 16.85
CA GLY A 19 -0.59 -17.57 17.20
C GLY A 19 0.73 -17.19 17.85
N VAL A 20 1.31 -16.05 17.47
CA VAL A 20 2.57 -15.58 18.06
C VAL A 20 2.39 -14.16 18.57
N LEU A 21 2.83 -13.94 19.81
CA LEU A 21 2.84 -12.64 20.45
C LEU A 21 4.24 -12.03 20.39
N GLY A 22 4.44 -11.07 19.50
CA GLY A 22 5.67 -10.28 19.43
C GLY A 22 5.57 -9.05 20.32
N LEU A 23 6.24 -9.05 21.48
CA LEU A 23 6.21 -7.90 22.40
C LEU A 23 6.86 -6.66 21.77
N LEU A 24 8.04 -6.82 21.16
CA LEU A 24 8.76 -5.71 20.51
C LEU A 24 7.96 -5.13 19.35
N SER A 25 7.46 -5.97 18.43
CA SER A 25 6.66 -5.52 17.29
C SER A 25 5.32 -4.90 17.71
N SER A 26 4.78 -5.27 18.87
CA SER A 26 3.55 -4.66 19.42
C SER A 26 3.76 -3.24 19.95
N MET A 27 5.00 -2.83 20.22
CA MET A 27 5.33 -1.47 20.67
C MET A 27 5.70 -0.52 19.51
N MET A 28 5.94 -1.06 18.32
CA MET A 28 6.35 -0.28 17.15
C MET A 28 5.16 0.44 16.53
N GLN A 29 5.35 1.68 16.09
CA GLN A 29 4.30 2.46 15.44
C GLN A 29 4.00 1.98 14.01
N HIS A 30 2.85 2.39 13.51
CA HIS A 30 2.48 2.17 12.12
C HIS A 30 3.08 3.21 11.18
N GLU A 31 3.65 2.76 10.07
CA GLU A 31 3.81 3.57 8.85
C GLU A 31 3.42 2.76 7.61
N CYS A 32 2.80 3.42 6.62
CA CYS A 32 2.43 2.78 5.34
C CYS A 32 3.63 2.49 4.42
N SER A 33 4.80 3.08 4.72
CA SER A 33 6.11 2.81 4.12
C SER A 33 7.10 2.57 5.27
N PRO A 34 7.04 1.38 5.90
CA PRO A 34 7.71 1.15 7.18
C PRO A 34 9.22 1.01 7.04
N SER A 35 9.95 1.19 8.15
CA SER A 35 11.39 0.90 8.20
C SER A 35 11.68 -0.59 8.36
N CYS A 36 10.74 -1.35 8.93
CA CYS A 36 10.92 -2.75 9.28
C CYS A 36 9.78 -3.66 8.82
N VAL A 37 10.09 -4.94 8.69
CA VAL A 37 9.14 -6.03 8.49
C VAL A 37 9.27 -7.06 9.63
N VAL A 38 8.13 -7.56 10.09
CA VAL A 38 8.07 -8.66 11.06
C VAL A 38 8.02 -9.97 10.28
N HIS A 39 8.97 -10.85 10.54
CA HIS A 39 9.02 -12.19 9.95
C HIS A 39 8.88 -13.24 11.05
N ILE A 40 7.95 -14.16 10.87
CA ILE A 40 7.72 -15.28 11.79
C ILE A 40 8.16 -16.56 11.12
N SER A 41 9.06 -17.29 11.77
CA SER A 41 9.59 -18.57 11.29
C SER A 41 9.45 -19.65 12.34
N SER A 42 9.53 -20.91 11.90
CA SER A 42 9.64 -22.06 12.79
C SER A 42 11.05 -22.10 13.41
N ALA A 43 11.12 -22.45 14.68
CA ALA A 43 12.36 -22.70 15.40
C ALA A 43 12.26 -24.04 16.13
N ASP A 44 13.41 -24.62 16.50
CA ASP A 44 13.51 -25.93 17.16
C ASP A 44 12.57 -26.07 18.37
N SER A 45 12.36 -24.98 19.12
CA SER A 45 11.49 -24.93 20.29
C SER A 45 10.28 -24.00 20.14
N GLY A 46 9.74 -23.81 18.93
CA GLY A 46 8.50 -23.05 18.73
C GLY A 46 8.52 -22.12 17.52
N SER A 47 8.25 -20.83 17.75
CA SER A 47 8.23 -19.81 16.71
C SER A 47 9.21 -18.71 17.04
N LEU A 48 9.97 -18.28 16.04
CA LEU A 48 10.88 -17.15 16.12
C LEU A 48 10.24 -15.94 15.43
N VAL A 49 10.02 -14.88 16.20
CA VAL A 49 9.68 -13.55 15.66
C VAL A 49 10.99 -12.81 15.43
N SER A 50 11.21 -12.40 14.19
CA SER A 50 12.37 -11.60 13.81
C SER A 50 11.89 -10.29 13.19
N LEU A 51 12.68 -9.24 13.38
CA LEU A 51 12.45 -7.92 12.82
C LEU A 51 13.62 -7.60 11.90
N HIS A 52 13.32 -7.23 10.67
CA HIS A 52 14.34 -6.89 9.67
C HIS A 52 14.08 -5.49 9.14
N THR A 53 15.11 -4.67 9.06
CA THR A 53 15.03 -3.38 8.36
C THR A 53 14.92 -3.63 6.85
N ILE A 54 14.05 -2.88 6.17
CA ILE A 54 13.83 -2.97 4.72
C ILE A 54 14.37 -1.75 3.95
N ARG A 55 15.00 -0.83 4.67
CA ARG A 55 15.73 0.33 4.18
C ARG A 55 16.80 0.70 5.19
N GLU A 56 17.70 1.61 4.82
CA GLU A 56 18.63 2.21 5.77
C GLU A 56 17.87 2.97 6.87
N VAL A 57 18.37 2.87 8.10
CA VAL A 57 17.82 3.54 9.29
C VAL A 57 18.98 4.16 10.05
N LEU A 58 18.89 5.46 10.34
CA LEU A 58 19.94 6.18 11.04
C LEU A 58 19.83 6.02 12.57
N PRO A 59 20.94 6.17 13.32
CA PRO A 59 20.89 6.17 14.78
C PRO A 59 19.91 7.21 15.33
N GLY A 60 18.98 6.77 16.18
CA GLY A 60 17.95 7.62 16.77
C GLY A 60 16.70 7.79 15.89
N GLU A 61 16.69 7.27 14.67
CA GLU A 61 15.48 7.20 13.85
C GLU A 61 14.51 6.15 14.43
N LEU A 62 13.22 6.44 14.33
CA LEU A 62 12.19 5.57 14.86
C LEU A 62 11.93 4.38 13.93
N LEU A 63 11.84 3.18 14.52
CA LEU A 63 11.50 1.96 13.79
C LEU A 63 9.97 1.77 13.69
N SER A 64 9.47 1.54 12.48
CA SER A 64 8.05 1.40 12.16
C SER A 64 7.75 0.09 11.42
N ILE A 65 6.51 -0.38 11.53
CA ILE A 65 5.99 -1.56 10.79
C ILE A 65 4.65 -1.23 10.13
N SER A 66 4.25 -2.00 9.11
CA SER A 66 2.88 -1.89 8.58
C SER A 66 1.92 -2.82 9.34
N TYR A 67 0.78 -2.29 9.78
CA TYR A 67 -0.27 -3.09 10.42
C TYR A 67 -1.24 -3.68 9.40
N ILE A 68 -1.22 -3.16 8.18
CA ILE A 68 -2.14 -3.48 7.09
C ILE A 68 -1.35 -3.84 5.82
N GLY A 69 -2.05 -4.36 4.80
CA GLY A 69 -1.46 -4.61 3.49
C GLY A 69 -0.95 -3.32 2.82
N GLY A 70 0.19 -3.40 2.14
CA GLY A 70 0.85 -2.24 1.53
C GLY A 70 0.19 -1.74 0.24
N TYR A 71 -0.36 -2.64 -0.59
CA TYR A 71 -0.85 -2.32 -1.93
C TYR A 71 -2.34 -1.95 -1.93
N GLN A 72 -2.66 -0.77 -1.38
CA GLN A 72 -4.02 -0.23 -1.24
C GLN A 72 -3.97 1.30 -1.28
N THR A 73 -5.05 1.96 -1.69
CA THR A 73 -5.15 3.44 -1.74
C THR A 73 -5.10 4.10 -0.36
N SER A 74 -4.71 5.37 -0.29
CA SER A 74 -4.62 6.15 0.94
C SER A 74 -5.93 6.20 1.71
N SER A 75 -7.05 6.37 1.00
CA SER A 75 -8.39 6.33 1.57
C SER A 75 -8.69 4.97 2.20
N ARG A 76 -8.36 3.87 1.51
CA ARG A 76 -8.54 2.51 2.03
C ARG A 76 -7.66 2.23 3.24
N ARG A 77 -6.37 2.60 3.19
CA ARG A 77 -5.42 2.43 4.30
C ARG A 77 -5.91 3.14 5.56
N ARG A 78 -6.31 4.42 5.44
CA ARG A 78 -6.88 5.19 6.56
C ARG A 78 -8.16 4.56 7.11
N LYS A 79 -9.07 4.11 6.23
CA LYS A 79 -10.32 3.44 6.66
C LYS A 79 -10.05 2.15 7.44
N LEU A 80 -9.08 1.34 7.02
CA LEU A 80 -8.69 0.11 7.72
C LEU A 80 -8.04 0.40 9.07
N LEU A 81 -7.13 1.37 9.13
CA LEU A 81 -6.48 1.74 10.40
C LEU A 81 -7.46 2.36 11.38
N GLN A 82 -8.41 3.17 10.89
CA GLN A 82 -9.46 3.72 11.74
C GLN A 82 -10.39 2.62 12.28
N SER A 83 -10.74 1.62 11.48
CA SER A 83 -11.65 0.56 11.91
C SER A 83 -10.98 -0.50 12.79
N GLN A 84 -9.72 -0.85 12.52
CA GLN A 84 -8.99 -1.92 13.21
C GLN A 84 -8.16 -1.43 14.39
N HIS A 85 -7.70 -0.17 14.34
CA HIS A 85 -6.75 0.40 15.30
C HIS A 85 -7.17 1.78 15.85
N SER A 86 -8.34 2.31 15.45
CA SER A 86 -8.91 3.56 15.98
C SER A 86 -8.04 4.81 15.83
N PHE A 87 -7.23 4.89 14.76
CA PHE A 87 -6.47 6.10 14.42
C PHE A 87 -6.44 6.37 12.91
N THR A 88 -6.17 7.63 12.54
CA THR A 88 -5.96 8.05 11.16
C THR A 88 -4.46 8.23 10.89
N CYS A 89 -3.93 7.54 9.88
CA CYS A 89 -2.51 7.61 9.54
C CYS A 89 -2.14 8.95 8.88
N THR A 90 -1.03 9.52 9.35
CA THR A 90 -0.45 10.80 8.90
C THR A 90 0.97 10.64 8.35
N CYS A 91 1.42 9.40 8.07
CA CYS A 91 2.74 9.16 7.50
C CYS A 91 2.90 9.79 6.10
N PRO A 92 4.13 10.01 5.60
CA PRO A 92 4.36 10.69 4.32
C PRO A 92 3.60 10.09 3.14
N ARG A 93 3.46 8.76 3.09
CA ARG A 93 2.70 8.06 2.04
C ARG A 93 1.20 8.35 2.06
N CYS A 94 0.67 8.80 3.20
CA CYS A 94 -0.72 9.21 3.32
C CYS A 94 -0.90 10.72 3.17
N THR A 95 0.14 11.54 3.27
CA THR A 95 0.01 13.01 3.33
C THR A 95 0.68 13.77 2.20
N VAL A 96 1.85 13.34 1.72
CA VAL A 96 2.67 14.15 0.80
C VAL A 96 3.22 13.38 -0.39
N LEU A 97 3.39 12.06 -0.32
CA LEU A 97 3.96 11.30 -1.43
C LEU A 97 2.88 10.94 -2.48
N PRO A 98 3.26 10.76 -3.76
CA PRO A 98 2.34 10.35 -4.81
C PRO A 98 1.54 9.07 -4.50
N GLU A 99 0.30 9.00 -4.99
CA GLU A 99 -0.55 7.82 -4.86
C GLU A 99 -0.27 6.81 -5.97
N MET A 100 0.86 6.09 -5.82
CA MET A 100 1.35 5.15 -6.83
C MET A 100 0.40 3.99 -7.14
N VAL A 101 -0.57 3.71 -6.27
CA VAL A 101 -1.52 2.61 -6.49
C VAL A 101 -2.78 3.07 -7.24
N ARG A 102 -2.95 4.37 -7.51
CA ARG A 102 -3.97 4.90 -8.42
C ARG A 102 -3.34 5.18 -9.79
N ALA A 103 -2.70 4.16 -10.37
CA ALA A 103 -1.97 4.33 -11.62
C ALA A 103 -2.91 4.34 -12.84
N PHE A 104 -2.77 5.35 -13.69
CA PHE A 104 -3.49 5.53 -14.95
C PHE A 104 -2.56 5.36 -16.13
N ARG A 105 -3.08 5.04 -17.31
CA ARG A 105 -2.28 5.01 -18.54
C ARG A 105 -1.92 6.45 -18.91
N CYS A 106 -0.63 6.71 -19.14
CA CYS A 106 -0.15 8.05 -19.44
C CYS A 106 -0.76 8.60 -20.75
N PRO A 107 -1.43 9.76 -20.74
CA PRO A 107 -1.96 10.37 -21.95
C PRO A 107 -0.87 10.86 -22.93
N ALA A 108 0.33 11.17 -22.43
CA ALA A 108 1.41 11.72 -23.25
C ALA A 108 2.21 10.63 -23.99
N CYS A 109 2.57 9.54 -23.31
CA CYS A 109 3.35 8.45 -23.91
C CYS A 109 2.55 7.19 -24.24
N GLY A 110 1.30 7.09 -23.77
CA GLY A 110 0.39 5.97 -24.06
C GLY A 110 0.66 4.68 -23.28
N GLU A 111 1.82 4.53 -22.63
CA GLU A 111 2.21 3.27 -21.98
C GLU A 111 2.50 3.40 -20.48
N GLY A 112 3.24 4.42 -20.07
CA GLY A 112 3.74 4.52 -18.69
C GLY A 112 2.64 4.69 -17.63
N PRO A 113 2.88 4.25 -16.39
CA PRO A 113 1.98 4.53 -15.28
C PRO A 113 2.05 6.01 -14.89
N CYS A 114 0.92 6.68 -14.90
CA CYS A 114 0.71 8.01 -14.34
C CYS A 114 0.02 7.92 -12.99
N SER A 115 0.66 8.43 -11.94
CA SER A 115 0.10 8.42 -10.59
C SER A 115 -0.22 9.83 -10.12
N PRO A 116 -1.30 10.05 -9.35
CA PRO A 116 -1.56 11.33 -8.70
C PRO A 116 -0.37 11.79 -7.87
N ALA A 117 0.03 13.05 -8.01
CA ALA A 117 1.16 13.65 -7.31
C ALA A 117 0.98 13.71 -5.78
N SER A 118 -0.25 13.55 -5.30
CA SER A 118 -0.65 13.60 -3.90
C SER A 118 -1.66 12.49 -3.57
N PRO A 119 -1.72 12.04 -2.30
CA PRO A 119 -2.69 11.04 -1.85
C PRO A 119 -4.10 11.59 -1.66
N GLU A 120 -4.31 12.89 -1.89
CA GLU A 120 -5.62 13.52 -1.89
C GLU A 120 -6.51 12.96 -3.01
N VAL A 121 -7.76 12.64 -2.67
CA VAL A 121 -8.69 12.00 -3.62
C VAL A 121 -8.96 12.91 -4.81
N SER A 122 -9.00 14.22 -4.59
CA SER A 122 -9.22 15.27 -5.61
C SER A 122 -7.95 15.75 -6.32
N CYS A 123 -6.80 15.08 -6.13
CA CYS A 123 -5.57 15.44 -6.83
C CYS A 123 -5.69 15.14 -8.33
N ARG A 124 -5.61 16.19 -9.15
CA ARG A 124 -5.66 16.10 -10.62
C ARG A 124 -4.30 16.20 -11.31
N GLU A 125 -3.26 16.54 -10.55
CA GLU A 125 -1.89 16.52 -11.06
C GLU A 125 -1.38 15.09 -11.05
N ILE A 126 -0.94 14.60 -12.21
CA ILE A 126 -0.42 13.25 -12.40
C ILE A 126 1.01 13.30 -12.91
N ILE A 127 1.83 12.35 -12.47
CA ILE A 127 3.24 12.22 -12.82
C ILE A 127 3.47 10.85 -13.44
N CYS A 128 4.12 10.81 -14.60
CA CYS A 128 4.46 9.56 -15.28
C CYS A 128 5.85 9.04 -14.86
N ASP A 129 5.94 7.76 -14.51
CA ASP A 129 7.23 7.14 -14.16
C ASP A 129 8.10 6.81 -15.40
N GLU A 130 7.50 6.76 -16.60
CA GLU A 130 8.20 6.35 -17.82
C GLU A 130 8.75 7.54 -18.62
N CYS A 131 7.92 8.57 -18.85
CA CYS A 131 8.32 9.75 -19.62
C CYS A 131 8.53 11.01 -18.77
N GLU A 132 8.43 10.88 -17.44
CA GLU A 132 8.64 11.97 -16.45
C GLU A 132 7.74 13.20 -16.66
N CYS A 133 6.70 13.10 -17.49
CA CYS A 133 5.79 14.22 -17.72
C CYS A 133 4.93 14.46 -16.47
N THR A 134 4.67 15.74 -16.18
CA THR A 134 3.66 16.16 -15.21
C THR A 134 2.50 16.79 -15.97
N LEU A 135 1.30 16.29 -15.74
CA LEU A 135 0.08 16.73 -16.42
C LEU A 135 -0.98 17.08 -15.39
N VAL A 136 -1.85 18.03 -15.73
CA VAL A 136 -3.06 18.32 -14.96
C VAL A 136 -4.25 17.83 -15.76
N LEU A 137 -5.05 16.95 -15.17
CA LEU A 137 -6.25 16.41 -15.80
C LEU A 137 -7.31 17.50 -15.93
N ASP A 138 -7.86 17.64 -17.14
CA ASP A 138 -9.06 18.45 -17.38
C ASP A 138 -10.32 17.73 -16.85
N ASP A 139 -11.48 18.38 -16.96
CA ASP A 139 -12.73 17.85 -16.42
C ASP A 139 -13.19 16.56 -17.11
N GLU A 140 -12.92 16.40 -18.40
CA GLU A 140 -13.30 15.22 -19.18
C GLU A 140 -12.41 14.02 -18.79
N ALA A 141 -11.09 14.20 -18.81
CA ALA A 141 -10.15 13.15 -18.41
C ALA A 141 -10.32 12.76 -16.93
N TRP A 142 -10.61 13.73 -16.06
CA TRP A 142 -10.92 13.46 -14.65
C TRP A 142 -12.19 12.61 -14.49
N ALA A 143 -13.26 12.93 -15.22
CA ALA A 143 -14.49 12.17 -15.19
C ALA A 143 -14.30 10.73 -15.68
N ASP A 144 -13.50 10.53 -16.73
CA ASP A 144 -13.15 9.20 -17.23
C ASP A 144 -12.39 8.38 -16.18
N PHE A 145 -11.45 9.01 -15.48
CA PHE A 145 -10.67 8.35 -14.43
C PHE A 145 -11.56 7.96 -13.25
N GLU A 146 -12.44 8.85 -12.79
CA GLU A 146 -13.39 8.55 -11.72
C GLU A 146 -14.38 7.46 -12.13
N ALA A 147 -14.87 7.48 -13.38
CA ALA A 147 -15.76 6.46 -13.90
C ALA A 147 -15.07 5.08 -13.93
N ALA A 148 -13.81 5.02 -14.35
CA ALA A 148 -13.03 3.79 -14.40
C ALA A 148 -12.70 3.25 -13.00
N GLU A 149 -12.34 4.11 -12.05
CA GLU A 149 -12.05 3.71 -10.66
C GLU A 149 -13.28 3.15 -9.92
N ASN A 150 -14.46 3.69 -10.22
CA ASN A 150 -15.71 3.29 -9.60
C ASN A 150 -16.46 2.20 -10.40
N CYS A 151 -15.85 1.66 -11.45
CA CYS A 151 -16.47 0.63 -12.25
C CYS A 151 -16.45 -0.72 -11.53
N ASP A 152 -17.62 -1.34 -11.34
CA ASP A 152 -17.77 -2.63 -10.65
C ASP A 152 -17.12 -3.80 -11.42
N VAL A 153 -16.99 -3.68 -12.75
CA VAL A 153 -16.42 -4.70 -13.63
C VAL A 153 -15.38 -4.05 -14.52
N VAL A 154 -14.15 -4.57 -14.52
CA VAL A 154 -13.09 -4.06 -15.40
C VAL A 154 -13.43 -4.39 -16.86
N CYS A 155 -14.05 -3.43 -17.54
CA CYS A 155 -14.41 -3.50 -18.95
C CYS A 155 -13.26 -2.99 -19.85
N ALA A 156 -13.47 -3.03 -21.16
CA ALA A 156 -12.48 -2.58 -22.14
C ALA A 156 -12.15 -1.09 -21.97
N GLU A 157 -13.15 -0.27 -21.66
CA GLU A 157 -13.04 1.17 -21.43
C GLU A 157 -12.17 1.47 -20.19
N CYS A 158 -12.34 0.70 -19.12
CA CYS A 158 -11.48 0.80 -17.94
C CYS A 158 -10.02 0.46 -18.28
N MET A 159 -9.77 -0.52 -19.16
CA MET A 159 -8.41 -0.93 -19.54
C MET A 159 -7.71 0.07 -20.47
N SER A 160 -8.45 0.92 -21.17
CA SER A 160 -7.87 2.05 -21.92
C SER A 160 -7.41 3.19 -21.01
N VAL A 161 -8.01 3.33 -19.83
CA VAL A 161 -7.76 4.45 -18.91
C VAL A 161 -6.83 4.05 -17.75
N LEU A 162 -7.09 2.92 -17.11
CA LEU A 162 -6.34 2.44 -15.96
C LEU A 162 -5.08 1.70 -16.41
N HIS A 163 -3.95 1.98 -15.76
CA HIS A 163 -2.74 1.19 -15.95
C HIS A 163 -2.92 -0.20 -15.29
N PRO A 164 -2.25 -1.27 -15.75
CA PRO A 164 -2.27 -2.57 -15.08
C PRO A 164 -1.84 -2.55 -13.60
N PHE A 165 -1.07 -1.53 -13.19
CA PHE A 165 -0.66 -1.31 -11.79
C PHE A 165 -1.72 -0.59 -10.95
N HIS A 166 -2.87 -0.24 -11.50
CA HIS A 166 -3.96 0.32 -10.72
C HIS A 166 -4.45 -0.68 -9.66
N HIS A 167 -4.54 -0.24 -8.40
CA HIS A 167 -5.09 -1.05 -7.32
C HIS A 167 -6.58 -1.30 -7.53
N ARG A 168 -6.95 -2.57 -7.56
CA ARG A 168 -8.35 -2.99 -7.66
C ARG A 168 -8.81 -3.53 -6.32
N PRO A 169 -9.95 -3.03 -5.78
CA PRO A 169 -10.60 -3.71 -4.67
C PRO A 169 -11.02 -5.09 -5.16
N VAL A 170 -10.47 -6.15 -4.56
CA VAL A 170 -10.92 -7.53 -4.76
C VAL A 170 -12.14 -7.80 -3.90
#